data_AF-A0A4Y8JNS9-F1
#
_entry.id   AF-A0A4Y8JNS9-F1
#
_cell.length_a   1.000
_cell.length_b   1.000
_cell.length_c   1.000
_cell.angle_alpha   90.00
_cell.angle_beta   90.00
_cell.angle_gamma   90.00
#
_symmetry.space_group_name_H-M   'P 1'
#
loop_
_entity.id
_entity.type
_entity.pdbx_description
1 polymer ?
#
loop_
_entity_poly.entity_id
_entity_poly.type
_entity_poly.pdbx_seq_one_letter_code
_entity_poly.pdbx_strand_id
1 'polypeptide(L)'
;MSGTYDFTIEQGITFSKTVSWSVHQDPTNPLSPLIPVNMTGMEAKMAIRTRDGLPIVEPLCTVNGVAGEIVIGMPYTVTAALDFDTAIHDLDIFQGGVPIKRLLRGMVTLSKDVPDV
;
A
#
# COMPACT_ATOMS: atom_id res chain seq x y z
N MET A 1 8.50 -12.82 5.57
CA MET A 1 7.16 -12.42 6.05
C MET A 1 6.82 -11.05 5.51
N SER A 2 5.55 -10.83 5.14
CA SER A 2 4.99 -9.52 4.79
C SER A 2 4.34 -8.89 6.02
N GLY A 3 4.35 -7.56 6.14
CA GLY A 3 3.57 -6.86 7.16
C GLY A 3 2.07 -7.02 6.91
N THR A 4 1.27 -6.88 7.98
CA THR A 4 -0.19 -6.78 7.88
C THR A 4 -0.61 -5.38 8.31
N TYR A 5 -1.39 -4.70 7.48
CA TYR A 5 -1.85 -3.35 7.77
C TYR A 5 -3.20 -3.09 7.14
N ASP A 6 -4.18 -2.73 7.96
CA ASP A 6 -5.53 -2.41 7.51
C ASP A 6 -5.71 -0.88 7.44
N PHE A 7 -6.47 -0.40 6.47
CA PHE A 7 -6.73 1.04 6.34
C PHE A 7 -8.10 1.35 5.74
N THR A 8 -8.55 2.58 5.98
CA THR A 8 -9.79 3.11 5.42
C THR A 8 -9.48 4.05 4.26
N ILE A 9 -10.30 3.99 3.21
CA ILE A 9 -10.34 4.98 2.13
C ILE A 9 -11.64 5.77 2.30
N GLU A 10 -11.55 7.10 2.22
CA GLU A 10 -12.73 7.97 2.16
C GLU A 10 -13.14 8.15 0.70
N GLN A 11 -14.40 7.88 0.39
CA GLN A 11 -14.95 8.06 -0.94
C GLN A 11 -14.98 9.55 -1.30
N GLY A 12 -14.65 9.90 -2.55
CA GLY A 12 -14.73 11.29 -3.02
C GLY A 12 -13.60 12.22 -2.60
N ILE A 13 -12.59 11.71 -1.88
CA ILE A 13 -11.41 12.48 -1.44
C ILE A 13 -10.13 11.84 -1.98
N THR A 14 -9.12 12.66 -2.30
CA THR A 14 -7.80 12.16 -2.71
C THR A 14 -7.17 11.36 -1.56
N PHE A 15 -6.90 10.08 -1.81
CA PHE A 15 -6.21 9.22 -0.88
C PHE A 15 -4.70 9.31 -1.09
N SER A 16 -3.94 9.47 0.00
CA SER A 16 -2.48 9.43 0.02
C SER A 16 -1.99 8.75 1.29
N LYS A 17 -1.10 7.78 1.15
CA LYS A 17 -0.51 7.03 2.26
C LYS A 17 0.95 6.74 2.00
N THR A 18 1.80 7.04 2.97
CA THR A 18 3.23 6.70 2.91
C THR A 18 3.51 5.43 3.72
N VAL A 19 4.20 4.49 3.10
CA VAL A 19 4.70 3.26 3.72
C VAL A 19 6.22 3.33 3.74
N SER A 20 6.82 3.17 4.91
CA SER A 20 8.28 3.11 5.07
C SER A 20 8.71 1.66 5.27
N TRP A 21 9.72 1.21 4.52
CA TRP A 21 10.36 -0.08 4.71
C TRP A 21 11.74 0.11 5.33
N SER A 22 11.88 -0.34 6.57
CA SER A 22 13.13 -0.35 7.30
C SER A 22 13.45 -1.73 7.89
N VAL A 23 14.72 -1.94 8.23
CA VAL A 23 15.22 -3.14 8.89
C VAL A 23 16.10 -2.73 10.07
N HIS A 24 16.22 -3.59 11.06
CA HIS A 24 17.18 -3.39 12.15
C HIS A 24 18.60 -3.33 11.60
N GLN A 25 19.37 -2.32 12.00
CA GLN A 25 20.78 -2.17 11.62
C GLN A 25 21.59 -3.41 12.00
N ASP A 26 21.30 -3.97 13.17
CA ASP A 26 21.83 -5.27 13.60
C ASP A 26 20.67 -6.28 13.65
N PRO A 27 20.62 -7.26 12.74
CA PRO A 27 19.53 -8.22 12.65
C PRO A 27 19.44 -9.17 13.86
N THR A 28 20.49 -9.23 14.68
CA THR A 28 20.53 -10.04 15.90
C THR A 28 20.07 -9.26 17.13
N ASN A 29 19.99 -7.93 17.04
CA ASN A 29 19.59 -7.06 18.14
C ASN A 29 18.28 -6.32 17.82
N PRO A 30 17.14 -6.73 18.40
CA PRO A 30 15.84 -6.10 18.15
C PRO A 30 15.72 -4.69 18.73
N LEU A 31 16.69 -4.23 19.53
CA LEU A 31 16.76 -2.86 20.05
C LEU A 31 17.64 -1.96 19.17
N SER A 32 18.28 -2.51 18.13
CA SER A 32 19.10 -1.71 17.22
C SER A 32 18.20 -0.77 16.39
N PRO A 33 18.72 0.42 16.01
CA PRO A 33 17.94 1.39 15.25
C PRO A 33 17.50 0.80 13.91
N LEU A 34 16.34 1.27 13.44
CA LEU A 34 15.84 0.93 12.12
C LEU A 34 16.56 1.80 11.07
N ILE A 35 17.08 1.15 10.04
CA ILE A 35 17.64 1.80 8.85
C ILE A 35 16.70 1.58 7.66
N PRO A 36 16.47 2.59 6.82
CA PRO A 36 15.64 2.45 5.64
C PRO A 36 16.29 1.48 4.64
N VAL A 37 15.47 0.66 4.01
CA VAL A 37 15.92 -0.21 2.91
C VAL A 37 16.03 0.65 1.66
N ASN A 38 17.21 0.68 1.02
CA ASN A 38 17.38 1.36 -0.25
C ASN A 38 16.65 0.59 -1.36
N MET A 39 15.65 1.24 -1.96
CA MET A 39 14.81 0.70 -3.03
C MET A 39 15.10 1.35 -4.39
N THR A 40 16.26 1.99 -4.59
CA THR A 40 16.65 2.56 -5.89
C THR A 40 16.63 1.50 -6.98
N GLY A 41 15.89 1.78 -8.07
CA GLY A 41 15.71 0.86 -9.18
C GLY A 41 14.66 -0.24 -8.94
N MET A 42 13.95 -0.19 -7.80
CA MET A 42 12.79 -1.04 -7.54
C MET A 42 11.49 -0.32 -7.88
N GLU A 43 10.45 -1.10 -8.14
CA GLU A 43 9.09 -0.63 -8.35
C GLU A 43 8.19 -1.16 -7.25
N ALA A 44 7.12 -0.45 -6.94
CA ALA A 44 6.07 -0.93 -6.06
C ALA A 44 4.77 -1.01 -6.86
N LYS A 45 3.99 -2.06 -6.65
CA LYS A 45 2.63 -2.17 -7.20
C LYS A 45 1.68 -2.61 -6.11
N MET A 46 0.53 -1.97 -6.09
CA MET A 46 -0.55 -2.30 -5.18
C MET A 46 -1.78 -2.69 -5.96
N ALA A 47 -2.49 -3.69 -5.48
CA ALA A 47 -3.82 -4.03 -5.97
C ALA A 47 -4.80 -4.10 -4.80
N ILE A 48 -5.98 -3.54 -5.00
CA ILE A 48 -7.14 -3.73 -4.14
C ILE A 48 -8.08 -4.68 -4.88
N ARG A 49 -8.48 -5.75 -4.20
CA ARG A 49 -9.26 -6.86 -4.76
C ARG A 49 -10.42 -7.23 -3.84
N THR A 50 -11.46 -7.85 -4.40
CA THR A 50 -12.48 -8.53 -3.59
C THR A 50 -11.84 -9.67 -2.78
N ARG A 51 -12.55 -10.20 -1.78
CA ARG A 51 -12.07 -11.36 -1.01
C ARG A 51 -11.80 -12.59 -1.88
N ASP A 52 -12.51 -12.73 -3.00
CA ASP A 52 -12.33 -13.81 -3.98
C ASP A 52 -11.21 -13.52 -5.00
N GLY A 53 -10.53 -12.38 -4.87
CA GLY A 53 -9.37 -12.01 -5.69
C GLY A 53 -9.69 -11.28 -7.00
N LEU A 54 -10.93 -10.81 -7.19
CA LEU A 54 -11.26 -10.00 -8.37
C LEU A 54 -10.69 -8.59 -8.23
N PRO A 55 -10.05 -8.03 -9.27
CA PRO A 55 -9.46 -6.69 -9.19
C PRO A 55 -10.54 -5.61 -9.06
N ILE A 56 -10.32 -4.65 -8.16
CA ILE A 56 -11.16 -3.46 -7.98
C ILE A 56 -10.43 -2.24 -8.51
N VAL A 57 -9.22 -1.99 -8.01
CA VAL A 57 -8.40 -0.84 -8.39
C VAL A 57 -6.92 -1.10 -8.11
N GLU A 58 -6.05 -0.46 -8.89
CA GLU A 58 -4.60 -0.45 -8.70
C GLU A 58 -4.15 0.98 -8.35
N PRO A 59 -3.92 1.28 -7.06
CA PRO A 59 -3.41 2.58 -6.64
C PRO A 59 -2.06 2.91 -7.27
N LEU A 60 -1.82 4.20 -7.54
CA LEU A 60 -0.51 4.66 -7.99
C LEU A 60 0.49 4.50 -6.85
N CYS A 61 1.62 3.86 -7.12
CA CYS A 61 2.69 3.68 -6.15
C CYS A 61 3.97 4.37 -6.64
N THR A 62 4.47 5.31 -5.86
CA THR A 62 5.72 6.03 -6.15
C THR A 62 6.77 5.64 -5.13
N VAL A 63 7.90 5.08 -5.59
CA VAL A 63 9.01 4.67 -4.72
C VAL A 63 10.00 5.81 -4.55
N ASN A 64 10.23 6.23 -3.31
CA ASN A 64 11.34 7.07 -2.91
C ASN A 64 12.48 6.18 -2.40
N GLY A 65 13.34 5.76 -3.33
CA GLY A 65 14.30 4.68 -3.13
C GLY A 65 15.27 4.90 -1.96
N VAL A 66 15.83 6.10 -1.83
CA VAL A 66 16.85 6.41 -0.80
C VAL A 66 16.23 6.47 0.59
N ALA A 67 15.01 6.98 0.70
CA ALA A 67 14.28 7.07 1.97
C ALA A 67 13.66 5.73 2.39
N GLY A 68 13.60 4.73 1.49
CA GLY A 68 12.88 3.48 1.73
C GLY A 68 11.38 3.70 1.88
N GLU A 69 10.82 4.67 1.15
CA GLU A 69 9.41 5.04 1.26
C GLU A 69 8.66 4.73 -0.03
N ILE A 70 7.38 4.41 0.11
CA ILE A 70 6.44 4.18 -0.98
C ILE A 70 5.22 5.04 -0.70
N VAL A 71 4.93 5.96 -1.61
CA VAL A 71 3.73 6.78 -1.57
C VAL A 71 2.66 6.10 -2.41
N ILE A 72 1.57 5.71 -1.76
CA ILE A 72 0.39 5.13 -2.38
C ILE A 72 -0.63 6.26 -2.56
N GLY A 73 -1.10 6.46 -3.78
CA GLY A 73 -2.01 7.55 -4.12
C GLY A 73 -3.17 7.10 -4.98
N MET A 74 -4.36 7.66 -4.70
CA MET A 74 -5.50 7.62 -5.61
C MET A 74 -6.16 8.99 -5.66
N PRO A 75 -6.42 9.55 -6.86
CA PRO A 75 -7.13 10.81 -6.98
C PRO A 75 -8.59 10.65 -6.53
N TYR A 76 -9.20 11.76 -6.11
CA TYR A 76 -10.60 11.79 -5.67
C TYR A 76 -11.60 11.19 -6.68
N THR A 77 -11.32 11.29 -7.99
CA THR A 77 -12.17 10.71 -9.04
C THR A 77 -12.19 9.19 -9.00
N VAL A 78 -11.06 8.56 -8.64
CA VAL A 78 -10.95 7.11 -8.49
C VAL A 78 -11.62 6.68 -7.19
N THR A 79 -11.35 7.36 -6.07
CA THR A 79 -11.96 7.02 -4.79
C THR A 79 -13.48 7.21 -4.80
N ALA A 80 -14.00 8.23 -5.49
CA ALA A 80 -15.43 8.44 -5.72
C ALA A 80 -16.11 7.26 -6.43
N ALA A 81 -15.41 6.61 -7.37
CA ALA A 81 -15.95 5.53 -8.18
C ALA A 81 -15.90 4.15 -7.49
N LEU A 82 -15.27 4.05 -6.31
CA LEU A 82 -15.21 2.79 -5.56
C LEU A 82 -16.60 2.45 -4.99
N ASP A 83 -17.01 1.20 -5.13
CA ASP A 83 -18.24 0.69 -4.53
C ASP A 83 -18.01 -0.71 -3.95
N PHE A 84 -17.45 -0.74 -2.75
CA PHE A 84 -17.32 -1.93 -1.91
C PHE A 84 -17.43 -1.51 -0.45
N ASP A 85 -17.74 -2.43 0.47
CA ASP A 85 -17.70 -2.13 1.91
C ASP A 85 -16.34 -2.53 2.49
N THR A 86 -15.88 -3.73 2.14
CA THR A 86 -14.55 -4.24 2.48
C THR A 86 -13.89 -4.93 1.29
N ALA A 87 -12.57 -4.80 1.20
CA ALA A 87 -11.72 -5.41 0.19
C ALA A 87 -10.40 -5.88 0.82
N ILE A 88 -9.59 -6.61 0.06
CA ILE A 88 -8.23 -6.96 0.46
C ILE A 88 -7.23 -6.20 -0.39
N HIS A 89 -6.06 -5.92 0.16
CA HIS A 89 -4.95 -5.35 -0.59
C HIS A 89 -3.66 -6.12 -0.39
N ASP A 90 -2.79 -6.00 -1.38
CA ASP A 90 -1.40 -6.41 -1.37
C ASP A 90 -0.52 -5.32 -1.99
N LEU A 91 0.63 -5.07 -1.35
CA LEU A 91 1.69 -4.21 -1.85
C LEU A 91 2.92 -5.06 -2.10
N ASP A 92 3.27 -5.22 -3.37
CA ASP A 92 4.37 -6.03 -3.84
C ASP A 92 5.48 -5.13 -4.41
N ILE A 93 6.74 -5.50 -4.12
CA ILE A 93 7.95 -4.88 -4.66
C ILE A 93 8.44 -5.71 -5.83
N PHE A 94 8.83 -5.00 -6.89
CA PHE A 94 9.34 -5.55 -8.12
C PHE A 94 10.74 -5.02 -8.41
N GLN A 95 11.54 -5.83 -9.08
CA GLN A 95 12.83 -5.42 -9.63
C GLN A 95 12.92 -5.94 -11.07
N GLY A 96 13.09 -5.04 -12.03
CA GLY A 96 13.07 -5.39 -13.45
C GLY A 96 11.77 -6.09 -13.88
N GLY A 97 10.63 -5.71 -13.29
CA GLY A 97 9.32 -6.30 -13.56
C GLY A 97 9.04 -7.65 -12.89
N VAL A 98 9.99 -8.22 -12.14
CA VAL A 98 9.81 -9.48 -11.40
C VAL A 98 9.42 -9.18 -9.96
N PRO A 99 8.35 -9.77 -9.40
CA PRO A 99 7.99 -9.59 -8.00
C PRO A 99 9.04 -10.27 -7.10
N ILE A 100 9.69 -9.48 -6.26
CA ILE A 100 10.75 -9.96 -5.36
C ILE A 100 10.26 -10.12 -3.91
N LYS A 101 9.25 -9.35 -3.51
CA LYS A 101 8.76 -9.37 -2.13
C LYS A 101 7.37 -8.78 -1.98
N ARG A 102 6.51 -9.44 -1.20
CA ARG A 102 5.31 -8.82 -0.64
C ARG A 102 5.65 -8.03 0.62
N LEU A 103 5.43 -6.72 0.59
CA LEU A 103 5.75 -5.83 1.69
C LEU A 103 4.59 -5.73 2.68
N LEU A 104 3.38 -5.47 2.17
CA LEU A 104 2.17 -5.36 2.98
C LEU A 104 1.02 -6.17 2.38
N ARG A 105 0.11 -6.56 3.25
CA ARG A 105 -1.23 -7.04 2.91
C ARG A 105 -2.21 -6.63 3.98
N GLY A 106 -3.49 -6.65 3.69
CA GLY A 106 -4.51 -6.39 4.73
C GLY A 106 -5.89 -6.18 4.14
N MET A 107 -6.78 -5.70 5.00
CA MET A 107 -8.13 -5.29 4.65
C MET A 107 -8.16 -3.79 4.33
N VAL A 108 -8.98 -3.43 3.36
CA VAL A 108 -9.35 -2.05 3.07
C VAL A 108 -10.84 -1.89 3.34
N THR A 109 -11.20 -0.84 4.09
CA THR A 109 -12.60 -0.45 4.30
C THR A 109 -12.88 0.83 3.52
N LEU A 110 -14.01 0.90 2.82
CA LEU A 110 -14.44 2.14 2.19
C LEU A 110 -15.41 2.87 3.13
N SER A 111 -15.05 4.09 3.52
CA SER A 111 -15.98 5.02 4.13
C SER A 111 -16.75 5.72 3.02
N LYS A 112 -17.94 5.20 2.72
CA LYS A 112 -18.83 5.74 1.69
C LYS A 112 -19.30 7.13 2.09
N ASP A 113 -19.37 8.04 1.11
CA ASP A 113 -20.01 9.34 1.30
C ASP A 113 -21.52 9.12 1.19
N VAL A 114 -22.20 9.02 2.33
CA VAL A 114 -23.66 8.85 2.36
C VAL A 114 -24.26 10.24 2.51
N PRO A 115 -24.96 10.78 1.49
CA PRO A 115 -25.70 12.01 1.68
C PRO A 115 -26.82 11.77 2.70
N ASP A 116 -26.90 12.60 3.74
CA ASP A 116 -28.00 12.58 4.70
C ASP A 116 -29.33 12.67 3.92
N VAL A 117 -30.15 11.62 4.01
CA VAL A 117 -31.50 11.54 3.39
C VAL A 117 -32.55 11.98 4.38
#